data_AF-A0A1R4A473-F1
#
_entry.id   AF-A0A1R4A473-F1
#
_cell.length_a   1.000
_cell.length_b   1.000
_cell.length_c   1.000
_cell.angle_alpha   90.00
_cell.angle_beta   90.00
_cell.angle_gamma   90.00
#
_symmetry.space_group_name_H-M   'P 1'
#
loop_
_entity.id
_entity.type
_entity.pdbx_description
1 polymer ?
#
loop_
_entity_poly.entity_id
_entity_poly.type
_entity_poly.pdbx_seq_one_letter_code
_entity_poly.pdbx_strand_id
1 'polypeptide(L)'
;MFQRLHIIAVGCLATLSMNSVGADTGMGEDKCMELTLAKSNLDLAMVGKAPMEPAEARSQFDALRSDLPDALDPHITAMLDISKAAEGLALNDPQHPMSSGDFQEADAAYRGAVGPLCPSFNMDY
;
A
#
# COMPACT_ATOMS: atom_id res chain seq x y z
N MET A 1 72.43 25.30 7.24
CA MET A 1 72.20 24.22 6.27
C MET A 1 70.85 24.45 5.61
N PHE A 2 70.88 24.54 4.28
CA PHE A 2 69.72 24.60 3.41
C PHE A 2 68.85 23.33 3.56
N GLN A 3 67.53 23.43 3.35
CA GLN A 3 66.89 22.94 2.10
C GLN A 3 65.41 22.54 2.28
N ARG A 4 64.53 23.29 1.58
CA ARG A 4 63.25 22.94 0.90
C ARG A 4 62.06 22.43 1.76
N LEU A 5 60.92 23.09 1.85
CA LEU A 5 59.99 23.69 0.87
C LEU A 5 59.16 22.65 0.07
N HIS A 6 57.87 22.56 0.45
CA HIS A 6 56.65 21.99 -0.17
C HIS A 6 56.60 20.54 -0.69
N ILE A 7 55.57 19.80 -0.26
CA ILE A 7 54.47 19.32 -1.13
C ILE A 7 53.21 19.18 -0.26
N ILE A 8 52.18 19.94 -0.64
CA ILE A 8 50.79 19.75 -0.26
C ILE A 8 50.31 18.49 -0.99
N ALA A 9 49.98 17.43 -0.25
CA ALA A 9 49.19 16.33 -0.79
C ALA A 9 47.77 16.46 -0.26
N VAL A 10 46.93 17.15 -1.03
CA VAL A 10 45.47 17.00 -0.97
C VAL A 10 45.18 15.58 -1.40
N GLY A 11 45.19 14.66 -0.43
CA GLY A 11 44.71 13.29 -0.58
C GLY A 11 43.19 13.28 -0.51
N CYS A 12 42.54 13.92 -1.48
CA CYS A 12 41.12 13.69 -1.75
C CYS A 12 41.02 12.35 -2.51
N LEU A 13 41.10 11.24 -1.78
CA LEU A 13 40.45 10.01 -2.24
C LEU A 13 39.16 9.90 -1.45
N ALA A 14 38.09 10.30 -2.14
CA ALA A 14 36.72 10.22 -1.71
C ALA A 14 36.46 8.87 -1.03
N THR A 15 36.27 8.97 0.28
CA THR A 15 35.40 8.11 1.07
C THR A 15 34.18 7.70 0.26
N LEU A 16 33.99 6.38 0.13
CA LEU A 16 32.69 5.69 0.19
C LEU A 16 31.50 6.51 -0.35
N SER A 17 31.40 6.62 -1.67
CA SER A 17 30.09 6.63 -2.31
C SER A 17 29.85 5.18 -2.74
N MET A 18 29.34 4.28 -1.88
CA MET A 18 27.90 4.17 -1.69
C MET A 18 27.21 4.77 -2.91
N ASN A 19 27.20 4.04 -4.01
CA ASN A 19 26.16 4.25 -5.01
C ASN A 19 24.88 4.16 -4.22
N SER A 20 24.26 5.31 -4.01
CA SER A 20 22.88 5.42 -3.58
C SER A 20 22.12 4.47 -4.48
N VAL A 21 21.72 3.33 -3.92
CA VAL A 21 20.45 2.73 -4.29
C VAL A 21 19.50 3.91 -4.17
N GLY A 22 19.11 4.50 -5.30
CA GLY A 22 18.01 5.46 -5.30
C GLY A 22 16.93 4.78 -4.49
N ALA A 23 16.52 5.41 -3.40
CA ALA A 23 15.63 4.79 -2.44
C ALA A 23 14.47 4.18 -3.23
N ASP A 24 14.43 2.86 -3.26
CA ASP A 24 13.35 2.08 -3.82
C ASP A 24 12.22 2.24 -2.79
N THR A 25 11.64 3.44 -2.74
CA THR A 25 10.58 3.80 -1.79
C THR A 25 9.24 3.24 -2.23
N GLY A 26 9.20 2.61 -3.41
CA GLY A 26 8.06 1.90 -3.93
C GLY A 26 8.04 0.45 -3.43
N MET A 27 6.83 -0.05 -3.22
CA MET A 27 6.59 -1.45 -3.04
C MET A 27 6.79 -2.18 -4.38
N GLY A 28 7.31 -3.42 -4.34
CA GLY A 28 7.53 -4.19 -5.57
C GLY A 28 6.24 -4.39 -6.37
N GLU A 29 6.34 -4.42 -7.70
CA GLU A 29 5.18 -4.49 -8.60
C GLU A 29 4.28 -5.70 -8.30
N ASP A 30 4.87 -6.86 -8.00
CA ASP A 30 4.11 -8.06 -7.61
C ASP A 30 3.27 -7.82 -6.37
N LYS A 31 3.81 -7.12 -5.37
CA LYS A 31 3.10 -6.82 -4.13
C LYS A 31 2.02 -5.75 -4.35
N CYS A 32 2.28 -4.76 -5.19
CA CYS A 32 1.25 -3.82 -5.64
C CYS A 32 0.10 -4.52 -6.38
N MET A 33 0.40 -5.51 -7.22
CA MET A 33 -0.60 -6.32 -7.91
C MET A 33 -1.39 -7.18 -6.93
N GLU A 34 -0.72 -7.91 -6.02
CA GLU A 34 -1.36 -8.70 -4.96
C GLU A 34 -2.34 -7.85 -4.15
N LEU A 35 -1.88 -6.66 -3.75
CA LEU A 35 -2.65 -5.73 -2.95
C LEU A 35 -3.88 -5.19 -3.72
N THR A 36 -3.71 -4.85 -5.00
CA THR A 36 -4.80 -4.40 -5.87
C THR A 36 -5.85 -5.50 -6.08
N LEU A 37 -5.39 -6.73 -6.33
CA LEU A 37 -6.27 -7.89 -6.51
C LEU A 37 -7.06 -8.22 -5.24
N ALA A 38 -6.40 -8.23 -4.09
CA ALA A 38 -7.05 -8.52 -2.82
C ALA A 38 -8.11 -7.46 -2.46
N LYS A 39 -7.81 -6.16 -2.68
CA LYS A 39 -8.82 -5.10 -2.53
C LYS A 39 -9.99 -5.28 -3.50
N SER A 40 -9.71 -5.60 -4.77
CA SER A 40 -10.75 -5.80 -5.79
C SER A 40 -11.66 -6.97 -5.42
N ASN A 41 -11.09 -8.07 -4.92
CA ASN A 41 -11.85 -9.20 -4.40
C ASN A 41 -12.72 -8.80 -3.21
N LEU A 42 -12.22 -7.97 -2.30
CA LEU A 42 -12.98 -7.45 -1.16
C LEU A 42 -14.20 -6.63 -1.61
N ASP A 43 -14.00 -5.68 -2.52
CA ASP A 43 -15.04 -4.85 -3.12
C ASP A 43 -16.11 -5.70 -3.83
N LEU A 44 -15.66 -6.60 -4.72
CA LEU A 44 -16.55 -7.50 -5.46
C LEU A 44 -17.30 -8.45 -4.52
N ALA A 45 -16.68 -8.96 -3.46
CA ALA A 45 -17.34 -9.83 -2.50
C ALA A 45 -18.41 -9.08 -1.71
N MET A 46 -18.13 -7.83 -1.31
CA MET A 46 -19.11 -6.98 -0.62
C MET A 46 -20.34 -6.68 -1.46
N VAL A 47 -20.25 -6.72 -2.79
CA VAL A 47 -21.41 -6.59 -3.70
C VAL A 47 -21.92 -7.92 -4.26
N GLY A 48 -21.47 -9.06 -3.73
CA GLY A 48 -21.91 -10.39 -4.16
C GLY A 48 -21.52 -10.73 -5.60
N LYS A 49 -20.46 -10.12 -6.14
CA LYS A 49 -19.96 -10.33 -7.51
C LYS A 49 -18.63 -11.09 -7.57
N ALA A 50 -17.96 -11.31 -6.45
CA ALA A 50 -16.78 -12.16 -6.40
C ALA A 50 -17.19 -13.65 -6.36
N PRO A 51 -16.34 -14.57 -6.88
CA PRO A 51 -16.53 -16.01 -6.72
C PRO A 51 -16.15 -16.51 -5.30
N MET A 52 -16.26 -15.66 -4.28
CA MET A 52 -15.88 -15.93 -2.89
C MET A 52 -16.76 -15.13 -1.92
N GLU A 53 -16.82 -15.59 -0.68
CA GLU A 53 -17.55 -14.91 0.39
C GLU A 53 -16.80 -13.68 0.92
N PRO A 54 -17.50 -12.65 1.45
CA PRO A 54 -16.86 -11.48 2.05
C PRO A 54 -15.85 -11.82 3.16
N ALA A 55 -16.10 -12.88 3.94
CA ALA A 55 -15.19 -13.34 4.98
C ALA A 55 -13.88 -13.89 4.42
N GLU A 56 -13.93 -14.59 3.29
CA GLU A 56 -12.74 -15.09 2.61
C GLU A 56 -11.93 -13.94 2.03
N ALA A 57 -12.59 -12.99 1.35
CA ALA A 57 -11.92 -11.82 0.79
C ALA A 57 -11.22 -10.96 1.86
N ARG A 58 -11.87 -10.76 3.02
CA ARG A 58 -11.24 -10.10 4.18
C ARG A 58 -10.00 -10.85 4.67
N SER A 59 -10.08 -12.17 4.78
CA SER A 59 -8.92 -12.98 5.21
C SER A 59 -7.76 -12.88 4.23
N GLN A 60 -8.02 -12.87 2.92
CA GLN A 60 -6.98 -12.69 1.90
C GLN A 60 -6.34 -11.31 1.98
N PHE A 61 -7.14 -10.26 2.22
CA PHE A 61 -6.63 -8.90 2.34
C PHE A 61 -5.83 -8.67 3.63
N ASP A 62 -6.31 -9.18 4.77
CA ASP A 62 -5.61 -9.11 6.06
C ASP A 62 -4.28 -9.87 6.04
N ALA A 63 -4.21 -11.00 5.32
CA ALA A 63 -2.99 -11.79 5.18
C ALA A 63 -1.82 -11.03 4.53
N LEU A 64 -2.10 -9.98 3.76
CA LEU A 64 -1.04 -9.16 3.15
C LEU A 64 -0.35 -8.23 4.17
N ARG A 65 -0.98 -7.92 5.32
CA ARG A 65 -0.49 -6.90 6.27
C ARG A 65 0.94 -7.12 6.76
N SER A 66 1.36 -8.36 6.96
CA SER A 66 2.72 -8.65 7.47
C SER A 66 3.83 -8.18 6.55
N ASP A 67 3.53 -8.05 5.26
CA ASP A 67 4.50 -7.73 4.22
C ASP A 67 4.37 -6.26 3.73
N LEU A 68 3.49 -5.48 4.36
CA LEU A 68 3.17 -4.11 3.97
C LEU A 68 3.79 -3.10 4.93
N PRO A 69 4.07 -1.87 4.48
CA PRO A 69 4.50 -0.80 5.38
C PRO A 69 3.46 -0.51 6.47
N ASP A 70 3.91 -0.30 7.71
CA ASP A 70 3.05 0.01 8.87
C ASP A 70 2.10 1.20 8.62
N ALA A 71 2.49 2.13 7.74
CA ALA A 71 1.66 3.27 7.36
C ALA A 71 0.34 2.87 6.68
N LEU A 72 0.25 1.68 6.06
CA LEU A 72 -0.97 1.16 5.45
C LEU A 72 -1.92 0.48 6.45
N ASP A 73 -1.42 0.10 7.63
CA ASP A 73 -2.18 -0.64 8.64
C ASP A 73 -3.52 0.01 9.03
N PRO A 74 -3.61 1.32 9.31
CA PRO A 74 -4.90 1.94 9.64
C PRO A 74 -5.88 1.91 8.46
N HIS A 75 -5.38 2.00 7.22
CA HIS A 75 -6.22 1.99 6.03
C HIS A 75 -6.77 0.59 5.72
N ILE A 76 -5.93 -0.44 5.87
CA ILE A 76 -6.35 -1.83 5.72
C ILE A 76 -7.35 -2.20 6.82
N THR A 77 -7.07 -1.81 8.06
CA THR A 77 -7.99 -2.05 9.19
C THR A 77 -9.36 -1.41 8.93
N ALA A 78 -9.41 -0.16 8.46
CA ALA A 78 -10.66 0.50 8.13
C ALA A 78 -11.47 -0.25 7.05
N MET A 79 -10.82 -0.70 5.98
CA MET A 79 -11.47 -1.48 4.92
C MET A 79 -12.03 -2.81 5.43
N LEU A 80 -11.29 -3.51 6.30
CA LEU A 80 -11.72 -4.77 6.91
C LEU A 80 -12.91 -4.57 7.85
N ASP A 81 -12.87 -3.54 8.68
CA ASP A 81 -13.95 -3.21 9.62
C ASP A 81 -15.23 -2.82 8.89
N ILE A 82 -15.13 -2.02 7.82
CA ILE A 82 -16.27 -1.65 6.97
C ILE A 82 -16.85 -2.89 6.27
N SER A 83 -16.01 -3.75 5.71
CA SER A 83 -16.46 -5.00 5.11
C SER A 83 -17.18 -5.90 6.11
N LYS A 84 -16.73 -5.93 7.36
CA LYS A 84 -17.38 -6.67 8.44
C LYS A 84 -18.72 -6.03 8.85
N ALA A 85 -18.82 -4.71 8.87
CA ALA A 85 -20.07 -4.01 9.16
C ALA A 85 -21.17 -4.28 8.11
N ALA A 86 -20.80 -4.68 6.90
CA ALA A 86 -21.74 -5.09 5.86
C ALA A 86 -22.39 -6.46 6.11
N GLU A 87 -21.88 -7.27 7.05
CA GLU A 87 -22.41 -8.61 7.29
C GLU A 87 -23.88 -8.60 7.71
N GLY A 88 -24.69 -9.41 7.01
CA GLY A 88 -26.12 -9.54 7.28
C GLY A 88 -26.98 -8.38 6.75
N LEU A 89 -26.37 -7.38 6.10
CA LEU A 89 -27.08 -6.30 5.44
C LEU A 89 -27.26 -6.63 3.95
N ALA A 90 -28.43 -6.29 3.41
CA ALA A 90 -28.65 -6.38 1.96
C ALA A 90 -28.02 -5.17 1.26
N LEU A 91 -27.58 -5.31 0.01
CA LEU A 91 -26.94 -4.21 -0.74
C LEU A 91 -27.82 -2.97 -0.91
N ASN A 92 -29.13 -3.13 -0.91
CA ASN A 92 -30.10 -2.04 -0.99
C ASN A 92 -30.51 -1.48 0.38
N ASP A 93 -29.94 -2.01 1.47
CA ASP A 93 -30.09 -1.44 2.81
C ASP A 93 -29.27 -0.14 2.87
N PRO A 94 -29.87 1.02 3.23
CA PRO A 94 -29.14 2.27 3.38
C PRO A 94 -27.98 2.21 4.40
N GLN A 95 -28.00 1.25 5.33
CA GLN A 95 -26.94 1.02 6.29
C GLN A 95 -25.80 0.16 5.73
N HIS A 96 -26.00 -0.49 4.57
CA HIS A 96 -24.95 -1.25 3.92
C HIS A 96 -23.84 -0.30 3.47
N PRO A 97 -22.56 -0.53 3.82
CA PRO A 97 -21.46 0.41 3.51
C PRO A 97 -21.28 0.77 2.04
N MET A 98 -21.59 -0.15 1.12
CA MET A 98 -21.62 0.12 -0.32
C MET A 98 -22.76 1.05 -0.76
N SER A 99 -23.86 1.09 -0.01
CA SER A 99 -25.01 1.96 -0.25
C SER A 99 -24.90 3.30 0.48
N SER A 100 -24.29 3.34 1.66
CA SER A 100 -24.09 4.58 2.45
C SER A 100 -23.00 5.47 1.87
N GLY A 101 -22.00 4.90 1.18
CA GLY A 101 -20.81 5.62 0.70
C GLY A 101 -19.56 5.39 1.57
N ASP A 102 -19.71 4.74 2.72
CA ASP A 102 -18.62 4.58 3.69
C ASP A 102 -17.45 3.77 3.11
N PHE A 103 -17.75 2.75 2.30
CA PHE A 103 -16.69 1.96 1.65
C PHE A 103 -15.91 2.80 0.64
N GLN A 104 -16.59 3.66 -0.14
CA GLN A 104 -15.96 4.52 -1.14
C GLN A 104 -15.06 5.58 -0.49
N GLU A 105 -15.45 6.10 0.67
CA GLU A 105 -14.61 7.02 1.44
C GLU A 105 -13.33 6.34 1.96
N ALA A 106 -13.47 5.17 2.57
CA ALA A 106 -12.33 4.41 3.06
C ALA A 106 -11.41 3.95 1.93
N ASP A 107 -11.98 3.55 0.79
CA ASP A 107 -11.24 3.18 -0.40
C ASP A 107 -10.45 4.38 -0.96
N ALA A 108 -11.03 5.57 -1.03
CA ALA A 108 -10.31 6.77 -1.44
C ALA A 108 -9.11 7.08 -0.52
N ALA A 109 -9.29 6.96 0.80
CA ALA A 109 -8.21 7.15 1.76
C ALA A 109 -7.10 6.09 1.60
N TYR A 110 -7.49 4.83 1.43
CA TYR A 110 -6.60 3.72 1.16
C TYR A 110 -5.79 3.93 -0.13
N ARG A 111 -6.44 4.32 -1.24
CA ARG A 111 -5.75 4.62 -2.50
C ARG A 111 -4.75 5.77 -2.36
N GLY A 112 -5.11 6.81 -1.61
CA GLY A 112 -4.20 7.92 -1.31
C GLY A 112 -2.93 7.47 -0.57
N ALA A 113 -3.04 6.47 0.29
CA ALA A 113 -1.90 5.89 1.01
C ALA A 113 -1.06 4.92 0.16
N VAL A 114 -1.71 4.14 -0.71
CA VAL A 114 -1.04 3.16 -1.57
C VAL A 114 -0.41 3.80 -2.81
N GLY A 115 -0.99 4.84 -3.38
CA GLY A 115 -0.53 5.48 -4.62
C GLY A 115 0.97 5.83 -4.64
N PRO A 116 1.52 6.47 -3.60
CA PRO A 116 2.96 6.74 -3.50
C PRO A 116 3.84 5.48 -3.44
N LEU A 117 3.31 4.36 -2.96
CA LEU A 117 4.00 3.07 -2.85
C LEU A 117 3.89 2.25 -4.14
N CYS A 118 2.85 2.48 -4.95
CA CYS A 118 2.57 1.76 -6.19
C CYS A 118 2.43 2.72 -7.39
N PRO A 119 3.48 3.48 -7.76
CA PRO A 119 3.37 4.55 -8.75
C PRO A 119 3.04 4.06 -10.18
N SER A 120 3.33 2.80 -10.49
CA SER A 120 3.01 2.17 -11.78
C SER A 120 1.56 1.68 -11.88
N PHE A 121 0.81 1.66 -10.78
CA PHE A 121 -0.56 1.18 -10.73
C PHE A 121 -1.53 2.36 -10.64
N ASN A 122 -2.44 2.45 -11.60
CA ASN A 122 -3.55 3.39 -11.49
C ASN A 122 -4.56 2.85 -10.47
N MET A 123 -4.66 3.52 -9.33
CA MET A 123 -5.57 3.12 -8.26
C MET A 123 -6.98 3.70 -8.48
N ASP A 124 -7.19 4.73 -9.32
CA ASP A 124 -8.46 5.46 -9.48
C ASP A 124 -9.54 4.74 -10.30
N TYR A 125 -9.49 3.40 -10.39
CA TYR A 125 -10.43 2.58 -11.16
C TYR A 125 -11.71 2.22 -10.41
#